data_AF-A0A973BIM2-F1
#
_entry.id   AF-A0A973BIM2-F1
#
_cell.length_a   1.000
_cell.length_b   1.000
_cell.length_c   1.000
_cell.angle_alpha   90.00
_cell.angle_beta   90.00
_cell.angle_gamma   90.00
#
_symmetry.space_group_name_H-M   'P 1'
#
loop_
_entity.id
_entity.type
_entity.pdbx_description
1 polymer ?
#
loop_
_entity_poly.entity_id
_entity_poly.type
_entity_poly.pdbx_seq_one_letter_code
_entity_poly.pdbx_strand_id
1 'polypeptide(L)'
;MNAALIETLRPMVGKHTVLLSLQNGMGNAEFFARAFPENAVLAGLCFVCVNRLEPGVVENYLPGRVEIGSLGDRYSREVEAVVQTFVEAGLKCRAAESLNSTLWRKLCWNVPFNGLSIAAGGITTDKILANAELNRRAHVLMEEVRAAAFADGVKISDDFLKDQF
;
A
#
# COMPACT_ATOMS: atom_id res chain seq x y z
N MET A 1 8.99 11.40 7.32
CA MET A 1 7.89 11.90 6.47
C MET A 1 8.22 13.33 6.02
N ASN A 2 7.90 13.71 4.79
CA ASN A 2 8.32 15.00 4.21
C ASN A 2 7.42 16.16 4.70
N ALA A 3 7.86 16.91 5.71
CA ALA A 3 7.09 18.03 6.27
C ALA A 3 6.86 19.16 5.27
N ALA A 4 7.79 19.39 4.34
CA ALA A 4 7.67 20.44 3.32
C ALA A 4 6.51 20.19 2.34
N LEU A 5 6.08 18.93 2.18
CA LEU A 5 4.92 18.57 1.37
C LEU A 5 3.63 19.21 1.90
N ILE A 6 3.42 19.23 3.22
CA ILE A 6 2.18 19.75 3.82
C ILE A 6 2.04 21.24 3.54
N GLU A 7 3.10 22.01 3.70
CA GLU A 7 3.08 23.45 3.45
C GLU A 7 2.83 23.78 1.97
N THR A 8 3.30 22.93 1.06
CA THR A 8 3.02 23.09 -0.38
C THR A 8 1.57 22.74 -0.72
N LEU A 9 0.98 21.75 -0.05
CA LEU A 9 -0.39 21.31 -0.30
C LEU A 9 -1.43 22.25 0.31
N ARG A 10 -1.14 22.88 1.47
CA ARG A 10 -2.10 23.65 2.27
C ARG A 10 -2.92 24.68 1.47
N PRO A 11 -2.34 25.46 0.52
CA PRO A 11 -3.11 26.42 -0.28
C PRO A 11 -4.10 25.78 -1.27
N MET A 12 -3.91 24.51 -1.63
CA MET A 12 -4.76 23.78 -2.58
C MET A 12 -5.85 22.94 -1.90
N VAL A 13 -5.77 22.77 -0.57
CA VAL A 13 -6.72 21.95 0.19
C VAL A 13 -7.87 22.82 0.68
N GLY A 14 -9.03 22.64 0.05
CA GLY A 14 -10.30 23.24 0.48
C GLY A 14 -11.12 22.29 1.35
N LYS A 15 -12.27 22.79 1.84
CA LYS A 15 -13.19 22.04 2.71
C LYS A 15 -13.71 20.72 2.11
N HIS A 16 -13.78 20.64 0.80
CA HIS A 16 -14.31 19.46 0.08
C HIS A 16 -13.21 18.63 -0.60
N THR A 17 -11.94 18.95 -0.36
CA THR A 17 -10.82 18.23 -0.97
C THR A 17 -10.66 16.85 -0.31
N VAL A 18 -10.56 15.81 -1.14
CA VAL A 18 -10.21 14.45 -0.72
C VAL A 18 -8.71 14.25 -0.91
N LEU A 19 -8.03 13.72 0.10
CA LEU A 19 -6.60 13.41 0.07
C LEU A 19 -6.41 11.91 -0.12
N LEU A 20 -5.87 11.49 -1.27
CA LEU A 20 -5.58 10.09 -1.57
C LEU A 20 -4.06 9.85 -1.60
N SER A 21 -3.56 8.99 -0.72
CA SER A 21 -2.18 8.50 -0.81
C SER A 21 -2.12 7.17 -1.57
N LEU A 22 -1.35 7.11 -2.67
CA LEU A 22 -1.03 5.87 -3.39
C LEU A 22 0.36 5.31 -3.05
N GLN A 23 1.01 5.87 -2.04
CA GLN A 23 2.35 5.49 -1.64
C GLN A 23 2.36 4.13 -0.93
N ASN A 24 3.41 3.34 -1.17
CA ASN A 24 3.62 2.10 -0.44
C ASN A 24 3.91 2.36 1.04
N GLY A 25 3.60 1.38 1.89
CA GLY A 25 3.86 1.41 3.32
C GLY A 25 2.67 1.87 4.16
N MET A 26 2.90 1.94 5.47
CA MET A 26 1.92 2.32 6.50
C MET A 26 2.30 3.69 7.09
N GLY A 27 1.32 4.45 7.62
CA GLY A 27 1.56 5.75 8.24
C GLY A 27 1.26 6.97 7.35
N ASN A 28 1.08 6.76 6.04
CA ASN A 28 0.85 7.85 5.09
C ASN A 28 -0.53 8.51 5.27
N ALA A 29 -1.58 7.70 5.47
CA ALA A 29 -2.92 8.22 5.71
C ALA A 29 -2.99 8.98 7.05
N GLU A 30 -2.36 8.44 8.09
CA GLU A 30 -2.28 9.04 9.42
C GLU A 30 -1.50 10.37 9.39
N PHE A 31 -0.47 10.46 8.55
CA PHE A 31 0.25 11.71 8.32
C PHE A 31 -0.65 12.81 7.76
N PHE A 32 -1.40 12.51 6.70
CA PHE A 32 -2.31 13.46 6.10
C PHE A 32 -3.47 13.79 7.04
N ALA A 33 -4.02 12.79 7.75
CA ALA A 33 -5.11 13.01 8.71
C ALA A 33 -4.69 13.92 9.87
N ARG A 34 -3.45 13.84 10.36
CA ARG A 34 -2.93 14.78 11.37
C ARG A 34 -2.78 16.20 10.83
N ALA A 35 -2.41 16.36 9.56
CA ALA A 35 -2.20 17.67 8.95
C ALA A 35 -3.52 18.33 8.48
N PHE A 36 -4.50 17.53 8.07
CA PHE A 36 -5.78 17.95 7.51
C PHE A 36 -6.95 17.18 8.17
N PRO A 37 -7.24 17.46 9.46
CA PRO A 37 -8.18 16.65 10.25
C PRO A 37 -9.63 16.71 9.77
N GLU A 38 -10.00 17.78 9.06
CA GLU A 38 -11.36 18.00 8.55
C GLU A 38 -11.59 17.43 7.15
N ASN A 39 -10.54 16.88 6.51
CA ASN A 39 -10.60 16.37 5.15
C ASN A 39 -10.72 14.84 5.14
N ALA A 40 -11.41 14.31 4.12
CA ALA A 40 -11.42 12.88 3.87
C ALA A 40 -10.02 12.42 3.45
N VAL A 41 -9.46 11.47 4.20
CA VAL A 41 -8.14 10.88 3.91
C VAL A 41 -8.29 9.42 3.55
N LEU A 42 -7.86 9.12 2.32
CA LEU A 42 -7.91 7.82 1.69
C LEU A 42 -6.49 7.29 1.47
N ALA A 43 -6.36 5.98 1.38
CA ALA A 43 -5.15 5.33 0.91
C ALA A 43 -5.50 4.26 -0.12
N GLY A 44 -4.73 4.26 -1.20
CA GLY A 44 -4.81 3.28 -2.27
C GLY A 44 -3.62 2.35 -2.26
N LEU A 45 -3.89 1.06 -2.41
CA LEU A 45 -2.90 0.04 -2.62
C LEU A 45 -2.81 -0.27 -4.11
N CYS A 46 -1.72 0.20 -4.72
CA CYS A 46 -1.41 -0.11 -6.11
C CYS A 46 -0.70 -1.47 -6.19
N PHE A 47 -1.22 -2.34 -7.05
CA PHE A 47 -0.61 -3.60 -7.48
C PHE A 47 -0.27 -3.48 -8.97
N VAL A 48 0.70 -2.63 -9.29
CA VAL A 48 1.06 -2.22 -10.66
C VAL A 48 2.57 -2.35 -10.86
N CYS A 49 3.01 -2.55 -12.10
CA CYS A 49 4.44 -2.55 -12.46
C CYS A 49 4.71 -1.39 -13.43
N VAL A 50 5.16 -0.27 -12.88
CA VAL A 50 5.40 0.98 -13.61
C VAL A 50 6.82 1.46 -13.34
N ASN A 51 7.60 1.68 -14.40
CA ASN A 51 8.97 2.18 -14.31
C ASN A 51 9.09 3.52 -15.04
N ARG A 52 9.86 4.44 -14.46
CA ARG A 52 10.28 5.65 -15.15
C ARG A 52 11.64 5.41 -15.79
N LEU A 53 11.71 5.36 -17.11
CA LEU A 53 12.94 5.10 -17.85
C LEU A 53 13.83 6.35 -17.93
N GLU A 54 13.20 7.50 -18.17
CA GLU A 54 13.84 8.81 -18.28
C GLU A 54 12.83 9.94 -17.96
N PRO A 55 13.25 11.21 -17.84
CA PRO A 55 12.31 12.31 -17.59
C PRO A 55 11.19 12.38 -18.63
N GLY A 56 9.94 12.23 -18.18
CA GLY A 56 8.76 12.27 -19.05
C GLY A 56 8.40 10.95 -19.74
N VAL A 57 9.19 9.88 -19.58
CA VAL A 57 8.92 8.57 -20.19
C VAL A 57 8.66 7.52 -19.11
N VAL A 58 7.45 6.95 -19.16
CA VAL A 58 6.95 5.95 -18.22
C VAL A 58 6.56 4.71 -18.99
N GLU A 59 7.07 3.57 -18.55
CA GLU A 59 6.70 2.26 -19.06
C GLU A 59 5.81 1.55 -18.06
N ASN A 60 4.68 1.03 -18.54
CA ASN A 60 3.71 0.28 -17.75
C ASN A 60 3.69 -1.17 -18.25
N TYR A 61 4.41 -2.04 -17.56
CA TYR A 61 4.52 -3.46 -17.90
C TYR A 61 3.31 -4.27 -17.45
N LEU A 62 2.70 -3.86 -16.33
CA LEU A 62 1.53 -4.52 -15.77
C LEU A 62 0.57 -3.45 -15.22
N PRO A 63 -0.51 -3.12 -15.95
CA PRO A 63 -1.48 -2.12 -15.52
C PRO A 63 -2.12 -2.44 -14.16
N GLY A 64 -2.22 -3.72 -13.82
CA GLY A 64 -2.51 -4.14 -12.46
C GLY A 64 -3.90 -3.77 -11.96
N ARG A 65 -4.01 -3.49 -10.65
CA ARG A 65 -5.22 -2.96 -10.01
C ARG A 65 -4.90 -2.01 -8.86
N VAL A 66 -5.87 -1.19 -8.48
CA VAL A 66 -5.83 -0.31 -7.30
C VAL A 66 -6.97 -0.68 -6.35
N GLU A 67 -6.67 -0.76 -5.06
CA GLU A 67 -7.67 -0.96 -4.01
C GLU A 67 -7.67 0.25 -3.08
N ILE A 68 -8.80 0.93 -2.92
CA ILE A 68 -8.88 2.19 -2.18
C ILE A 68 -9.70 2.00 -0.92
N GLY A 69 -9.14 2.38 0.23
CA GLY A 69 -9.84 2.42 1.50
C GLY A 69 -9.66 3.77 2.19
N SER A 70 -10.33 3.97 3.32
CA SER A 70 -10.24 5.20 4.10
C SER A 70 -9.73 4.93 5.51
N LEU A 71 -9.05 5.92 6.11
CA LEU A 71 -8.54 5.75 7.47
C LEU A 71 -9.69 5.59 8.47
N GLY A 72 -9.69 4.46 9.20
CA GLY A 72 -10.78 4.09 10.11
C GLY A 72 -12.11 3.78 9.40
N ASP A 73 -12.06 3.52 8.10
CA ASP A 73 -13.22 3.17 7.26
C ASP A 73 -14.39 4.21 7.35
N ARG A 74 -14.05 5.48 7.59
CA ARG A 74 -15.01 6.58 7.85
C ARG A 74 -15.57 7.28 6.62
N TYR A 75 -14.92 7.15 5.47
CA TYR A 75 -15.19 7.97 4.27
C TYR A 75 -15.63 7.10 3.08
N SER A 76 -16.64 6.25 3.29
CA SER A 76 -17.10 5.29 2.28
C SER A 76 -17.59 5.96 1.00
N ARG A 77 -18.32 7.08 1.12
CA ARG A 77 -18.82 7.85 -0.03
C ARG A 77 -17.68 8.42 -0.87
N GLU A 78 -16.65 8.97 -0.24
CA GLU A 78 -15.48 9.51 -0.93
C GLU A 78 -14.65 8.38 -1.58
N VAL A 79 -14.54 7.23 -0.92
CA VAL A 79 -13.91 6.03 -1.52
C VAL A 79 -14.65 5.64 -2.80
N GLU A 80 -15.98 5.49 -2.76
CA GLU A 80 -16.78 5.11 -3.93
C GLU A 80 -16.64 6.12 -5.07
N ALA A 81 -16.69 7.42 -4.76
CA ALA A 81 -16.53 8.47 -5.77
C ALA A 81 -15.16 8.40 -6.47
N VAL A 82 -14.09 8.18 -5.70
CA VAL A 82 -12.73 8.06 -6.26
C VAL A 82 -12.57 6.76 -7.05
N VAL A 83 -13.11 5.64 -6.55
CA VAL A 83 -13.11 4.36 -7.27
C VAL A 83 -13.81 4.51 -8.61
N GLN A 84 -14.99 5.13 -8.64
CA GLN A 84 -15.74 5.36 -9.87
C GLN A 84 -14.94 6.22 -10.85
N THR A 85 -14.30 7.29 -10.38
CA THR A 85 -13.42 8.14 -11.19
C THR A 85 -12.27 7.34 -11.82
N PHE A 86 -11.64 6.44 -11.05
CA PHE A 86 -10.55 5.60 -11.55
C PHE A 86 -11.05 4.58 -12.59
N VAL A 87 -12.22 3.97 -12.35
CA VAL A 87 -12.85 3.02 -13.28
C VAL A 87 -13.21 3.70 -14.59
N GLU A 88 -13.77 4.91 -14.56
CA GLU A 88 -14.08 5.71 -15.75
C GLU A 88 -12.83 6.09 -16.54
N ALA A 89 -11.70 6.28 -15.85
CA ALA A 89 -10.38 6.47 -16.47
C ALA A 89 -9.75 5.17 -17.02
N GLY A 90 -10.45 4.03 -16.93
CA GLY A 90 -10.01 2.73 -17.45
C GLY A 90 -9.12 1.91 -16.51
N LEU A 91 -8.99 2.33 -15.24
CA LEU A 91 -8.22 1.58 -14.24
C LEU A 91 -9.08 0.48 -13.63
N LYS A 92 -8.48 -0.69 -13.39
CA LYS A 92 -9.08 -1.70 -12.52
C LYS A 92 -8.99 -1.21 -11.08
N CYS A 93 -10.07 -0.63 -10.57
CA CYS A 93 -10.13 -0.07 -9.22
C CYS A 93 -11.32 -0.63 -8.46
N ARG A 94 -11.14 -0.88 -7.15
CA ARG A 94 -12.23 -1.28 -6.24
C ARG A 94 -12.06 -0.66 -4.86
N ALA A 95 -13.16 -0.55 -4.13
CA ALA A 95 -13.12 -0.23 -2.71
C ALA A 95 -12.51 -1.41 -1.94
N ALA A 96 -11.66 -1.12 -0.95
CA ALA A 96 -11.19 -2.08 0.02
C ALA A 96 -12.24 -2.24 1.12
N GLU A 97 -12.52 -3.47 1.53
CA GLU A 97 -13.44 -3.74 2.66
C GLU A 97 -12.93 -3.16 3.98
N SER A 98 -11.62 -3.19 4.16
CA SER A 98 -10.92 -2.51 5.24
C SER A 98 -9.56 -2.06 4.74
N LEU A 99 -9.26 -0.77 4.94
CA LEU A 99 -7.95 -0.23 4.57
C LEU A 99 -6.85 -0.93 5.36
N ASN A 100 -7.02 -1.05 6.67
CA ASN A 100 -5.99 -1.57 7.55
C ASN A 100 -5.69 -3.05 7.23
N SER A 101 -6.74 -3.84 7.03
CA SER A 101 -6.59 -5.25 6.64
C SER A 101 -5.81 -5.42 5.33
N THR A 102 -6.06 -4.54 4.36
CA THR A 102 -5.37 -4.59 3.06
C THR A 102 -3.91 -4.15 3.17
N LEU A 103 -3.62 -3.12 3.98
CA LEU A 103 -2.25 -2.67 4.24
C LEU A 103 -1.41 -3.77 4.91
N TRP A 104 -1.93 -4.40 5.96
CA TRP A 104 -1.25 -5.50 6.65
C TRP A 104 -0.98 -6.71 5.73
N ARG A 105 -1.97 -7.12 4.93
CA ARG A 105 -1.76 -8.17 3.91
C ARG A 105 -0.64 -7.83 2.94
N LYS A 106 -0.55 -6.57 2.48
CA LYS A 106 0.53 -6.13 1.59
C LYS A 106 1.89 -6.12 2.31
N LEU A 107 1.92 -5.76 3.59
CA LEU A 107 3.15 -5.78 4.39
C LEU A 107 3.69 -7.21 4.60
N CYS A 108 2.82 -8.21 4.71
CA CYS A 108 3.25 -9.61 4.78
C CYS A 108 4.13 -9.99 3.60
N TRP A 109 3.89 -9.46 2.40
CA TRP A 109 4.75 -9.71 1.25
C TRP A 109 5.91 -8.72 1.17
N ASN A 110 5.63 -7.42 1.35
CA ASN A 110 6.65 -6.38 1.15
C ASN A 110 7.80 -6.43 2.16
N VAL A 111 7.52 -6.69 3.43
CA VAL A 111 8.55 -6.65 4.48
C VAL A 111 9.62 -7.75 4.27
N PRO A 112 9.25 -9.03 4.08
CA PRO A 112 10.25 -10.07 3.81
C PRO A 112 10.97 -9.86 2.48
N PHE A 113 10.24 -9.73 1.37
CA PHE A 113 10.87 -9.84 0.05
C PHE A 113 11.66 -8.59 -0.34
N ASN A 114 11.13 -7.39 -0.09
CA ASN A 114 11.89 -6.16 -0.39
C ASN A 114 13.09 -6.02 0.54
N GLY A 115 12.93 -6.37 1.83
CA GLY A 115 14.00 -6.30 2.82
C GLY A 115 15.13 -7.28 2.51
N LEU A 116 14.79 -8.56 2.29
CA LEU A 116 15.77 -9.61 1.99
C LEU A 116 16.45 -9.40 0.63
N SER A 117 15.71 -8.92 -0.38
CA SER A 117 16.27 -8.59 -1.70
C SER A 117 17.47 -7.65 -1.57
N ILE A 118 17.31 -6.55 -0.84
CA ILE A 118 18.36 -5.55 -0.63
C ILE A 118 19.46 -6.10 0.28
N ALA A 119 19.10 -6.71 1.41
CA ALA A 119 20.05 -7.22 2.39
C ALA A 119 20.98 -8.31 1.84
N ALA A 120 20.51 -9.08 0.85
CA ALA A 120 21.29 -10.10 0.16
C ALA A 120 22.01 -9.59 -1.10
N GLY A 121 22.12 -8.27 -1.28
CA GLY A 121 22.92 -7.66 -2.35
C GLY A 121 22.13 -7.32 -3.63
N GLY A 122 20.84 -7.05 -3.52
CA GLY A 122 19.99 -6.69 -4.66
C GLY A 122 19.57 -7.89 -5.51
N ILE A 123 19.22 -8.99 -4.86
CA ILE A 123 18.76 -10.21 -5.53
C ILE A 123 17.25 -10.18 -5.80
N THR A 124 16.82 -10.92 -6.80
CA THR A 124 15.41 -11.05 -7.17
C THR A 124 14.70 -12.07 -6.26
N THR A 125 13.36 -11.99 -6.20
CA THR A 125 12.53 -12.85 -5.34
C THR A 125 12.71 -14.34 -5.63
N ASP A 126 12.88 -14.75 -6.89
CA ASP A 126 13.17 -16.13 -7.27
C ASP A 126 14.44 -16.67 -6.61
N LYS A 127 15.48 -15.84 -6.46
CA LYS A 127 16.73 -16.22 -5.78
C LYS A 127 16.55 -16.34 -4.27
N ILE A 128 15.67 -15.53 -3.68
CA ILE A 128 15.30 -15.63 -2.26
C ILE A 128 14.59 -16.97 -2.03
N LEU A 129 13.63 -17.32 -2.90
CA LEU A 129 12.84 -18.55 -2.79
C LEU A 129 13.67 -19.81 -3.03
N ALA A 130 14.64 -19.77 -3.95
CA ALA A 130 15.53 -20.88 -4.27
C ALA A 130 16.59 -21.16 -3.19
N ASN A 131 16.84 -20.20 -2.28
CA ASN A 131 17.78 -20.37 -1.18
C ASN A 131 17.04 -20.76 0.10
N ALA A 132 17.29 -21.98 0.61
CA ALA A 132 16.56 -22.53 1.76
C ALA A 132 16.62 -21.64 3.02
N GLU A 133 17.76 -20.99 3.29
CA GLU A 133 17.90 -20.13 4.47
C GLU A 133 17.16 -18.80 4.29
N LEU A 134 17.25 -18.17 3.11
CA LEU A 134 16.51 -16.93 2.83
C LEU A 134 15.00 -17.17 2.78
N ASN A 135 14.56 -18.29 2.21
CA ASN A 135 13.17 -18.73 2.22
C ASN A 135 12.65 -18.92 3.65
N ARG A 136 13.41 -19.65 4.49
CA ARG A 136 13.08 -19.81 5.92
C ARG A 136 12.99 -18.46 6.66
N ARG A 137 13.92 -17.53 6.38
CA ARG A 137 13.87 -16.17 6.95
C ARG A 137 12.66 -15.39 6.48
N ALA A 138 12.25 -15.54 5.23
CA ALA A 138 11.05 -14.89 4.72
C ALA A 138 9.80 -15.35 5.48
N HIS A 139 9.66 -16.66 5.75
CA HIS A 139 8.57 -17.20 6.58
C HIS A 139 8.57 -16.62 7.99
N VAL A 140 9.73 -16.56 8.66
CA VAL A 140 9.84 -15.97 10.01
C VAL A 140 9.41 -14.50 10.01
N LEU A 141 9.86 -13.70 9.04
CA LEU A 141 9.46 -12.30 8.93
C LEU A 141 7.96 -12.14 8.67
N MET A 142 7.36 -13.02 7.85
CA MET A 142 5.91 -12.98 7.63
C MET A 142 5.12 -13.27 8.92
N GLU A 143 5.61 -14.19 9.75
CA GLU A 143 5.01 -14.50 11.05
C GLU A 143 5.09 -13.32 12.02
N GLU A 144 6.22 -12.60 12.05
CA GLU A 144 6.35 -11.37 12.83
C GLU A 144 5.37 -10.29 12.38
N VAL A 145 5.20 -10.12 11.06
CA VAL A 145 4.21 -9.18 10.50
C VAL A 145 2.79 -9.61 10.87
N ARG A 146 2.47 -10.91 10.82
CA ARG A 146 1.16 -11.42 11.26
C ARG A 146 0.91 -11.12 12.74
N ALA A 147 1.89 -11.34 13.60
CA ALA A 147 1.77 -11.07 15.03
C ALA A 147 1.50 -9.57 15.29
N ALA A 148 2.20 -8.69 14.57
CA ALA A 148 1.96 -7.24 14.64
C ALA A 148 0.56 -6.86 14.13
N ALA A 149 0.12 -7.44 13.01
CA ALA A 149 -1.23 -7.23 12.48
C ALA A 149 -2.30 -7.65 13.49
N PHE A 150 -2.12 -8.78 14.18
CA PHE A 150 -3.04 -9.25 15.19
C PHE A 150 -3.14 -8.28 16.38
N ALA A 151 -2.00 -7.73 16.83
CA ALA A 151 -1.97 -6.72 17.88
C ALA A 151 -2.70 -5.42 17.48
N ASP A 152 -2.77 -5.13 16.18
CA ASP A 152 -3.51 -4.00 15.60
C ASP A 152 -4.95 -4.37 15.18
N GLY A 153 -5.45 -5.54 15.63
CA GLY A 153 -6.83 -5.98 15.42
C GLY A 153 -7.11 -6.62 14.05
N VAL A 154 -6.09 -6.85 13.22
CA VAL A 154 -6.22 -7.48 11.91
C VAL A 154 -5.83 -8.95 11.97
N LYS A 155 -6.75 -9.83 11.58
CA LYS A 155 -6.50 -11.28 11.45
C LYS A 155 -6.01 -11.60 10.04
N ILE A 156 -4.90 -12.33 9.95
CA ILE A 156 -4.34 -12.87 8.70
C ILE A 156 -4.35 -14.39 8.82
N SER A 157 -4.98 -15.07 7.86
CA SER A 157 -5.13 -16.53 7.89
C SER A 157 -3.83 -17.24 7.52
N ASP A 158 -3.70 -18.50 7.98
CA ASP A 158 -2.60 -19.39 7.56
C ASP A 158 -2.59 -19.59 6.04
N ASP A 159 -3.76 -19.73 5.43
CA ASP A 159 -3.86 -19.96 3.99
C ASP A 159 -3.37 -18.75 3.19
N PHE A 160 -3.66 -17.53 3.65
CA PHE A 160 -3.10 -16.32 3.03
C PHE A 160 -1.56 -16.31 3.06
N LEU A 161 -0.95 -16.73 4.17
CA LEU A 161 0.51 -16.80 4.32
C LEU A 161 1.12 -17.85 3.39
N LYS A 162 0.49 -19.02 3.28
CA LYS A 162 0.94 -20.10 2.37
C LYS A 162 0.91 -19.65 0.92
N ASP A 163 -0.10 -18.89 0.51
CA ASP A 163 -0.26 -18.39 -0.86
C ASP A 163 0.78 -17.32 -1.26
N GLN A 164 1.66 -16.87 -0.34
CA GLN A 164 2.70 -15.88 -0.65
C GLN A 164 3.99 -16.49 -1.24
N PHE A 165 4.12 -17.81 -1.28
CA PHE A 165 5.29 -18.57 -1.73
C PHE A 165 4.95 -19.46 -2.92
#